data_AF-C3YEC9-F1
#
_entry.id   AF-C3YEC9-F1
#
_cell.length_a   1.000
_cell.length_b   1.000
_cell.length_c   1.000
_cell.angle_alpha   90.00
_cell.angle_beta   90.00
_cell.angle_gamma   90.00
#
_symmetry.space_group_name_H-M   'P 1'
#
loop_
_entity.id
_entity.type
_entity.pdbx_description
1 polymer ?
#
loop_
_entity_poly.entity_id
_entity_poly.type
_entity_poly.pdbx_seq_one_letter_code
_entity_poly.pdbx_strand_id
1 'polypeptide(L)'
;MTMYTDTWVIQVLLLETVRINCHQQVLRWVTYAPSNCSPESAVNGPKEIYGPGSSYDYDDDQDNLFDIAGQLLKRDSSTREYKQDLFRLLHCYVLPVIRLTPDDLPLIDNMLEMQMCLLNGADNELQRQFQVTDGTKRIMREHRSDFARKVVNQEICLKDYSKDFLEEVKKGLDDDITIVREKLNDVQKKVNQAKEDLKNLKVDGNFLERVRETRDGIKTHLEVLLRGMAEIKNFLELRKKKRSSKWMRRAPQIESTFHSAQEQLGEQREKQKSLLDKKLLLVSVKEALRLAISDLHEDKDTAGLETSVMGGARATDVLESSTWSTLGERVSKIVHTSGDPIAEEHKAFCSWVVKLCQAGSAEEELRHLNVSFQRSTDLSLSMHEARLNSSSSSDDEFVIIHDMDVDPNENCVRRLKTEIHKHFRKMVQARKERNARCRRSTHFYTAIDTFSEVLREATPLRKLQALSKSLRDINERVGQLRTVQGEDSHPLGCDDLVTILMLVLLESHIPTVLSLYTQLRLLEDLMAPFLETGCHGYALVQFQMALQYLQSKV
;
A
#
# COMPACT_ATOMS: atom_id res chain seq x y z
N MET A 1 -5.10 -7.18 -3.83
CA MET A 1 -5.52 -8.03 -4.97
C MET A 1 -4.34 -8.35 -5.90
N THR A 2 -3.21 -7.65 -5.82
CA THR A 2 -2.03 -7.81 -6.68
C THR A 2 -1.15 -9.03 -6.37
N MET A 3 -0.94 -9.44 -5.12
CA MET A 3 0.04 -10.52 -4.85
C MET A 3 -0.35 -11.91 -5.38
N TYR A 4 -1.64 -12.25 -5.50
CA TYR A 4 -2.07 -13.54 -6.05
C TYR A 4 -2.16 -13.56 -7.58
N THR A 5 -2.26 -12.40 -8.23
CA THR A 5 -2.15 -12.36 -9.70
C THR A 5 -0.73 -12.65 -10.16
N ASP A 6 0.26 -12.39 -9.31
CA ASP A 6 1.66 -12.40 -9.72
C ASP A 6 2.21 -13.82 -9.95
N THR A 7 1.78 -14.81 -9.16
CA THR A 7 2.20 -16.21 -9.34
C THR A 7 1.64 -16.82 -10.63
N TRP A 8 0.40 -16.48 -11.00
CA TRP A 8 -0.21 -16.93 -12.26
C TRP A 8 0.51 -16.36 -13.48
N VAL A 9 1.01 -15.12 -13.39
CA VAL A 9 1.73 -14.50 -14.50
C VAL A 9 3.05 -15.24 -14.79
N ILE A 10 3.73 -15.76 -13.76
CA ILE A 10 4.93 -16.59 -13.97
C ILE A 10 4.59 -17.82 -14.82
N GLN A 11 3.55 -18.56 -14.43
CA GLN A 11 3.16 -19.79 -15.11
C GLN A 11 2.76 -19.50 -16.57
N VAL A 12 1.98 -18.44 -16.82
CA VAL A 12 1.63 -18.05 -18.20
C VAL A 12 2.86 -17.76 -19.06
N LEU A 13 3.92 -17.21 -18.47
CA LEU A 13 5.16 -16.94 -19.19
C LEU A 13 6.01 -18.21 -19.41
N LEU A 14 5.90 -19.22 -18.53
CA LEU A 14 6.62 -20.49 -18.63
C LEU A 14 5.92 -21.51 -19.53
N LEU A 15 4.60 -21.44 -19.65
CA LEU A 15 3.80 -22.45 -20.35
C LEU A 15 3.85 -22.22 -21.86
N GLU A 16 4.31 -23.24 -22.58
CA GLU A 16 4.26 -23.25 -24.04
C GLU A 16 2.89 -23.74 -24.53
N THR A 17 2.38 -24.81 -23.93
CA THR A 17 1.10 -25.40 -24.34
C THR A 17 0.39 -26.03 -23.16
N VAL A 18 -0.92 -25.82 -23.09
CA VAL A 18 -1.84 -26.57 -22.22
C VAL A 18 -2.79 -27.37 -23.12
N ARG A 19 -2.96 -28.66 -22.83
CA ARG A 19 -3.87 -29.56 -23.53
C ARG A 19 -4.87 -30.14 -22.55
N ILE A 20 -6.16 -29.97 -22.83
CA ILE A 20 -7.25 -30.51 -22.03
C ILE A 20 -7.94 -31.59 -22.85
N ASN A 21 -7.77 -32.85 -22.48
CA ASN A 21 -8.49 -33.96 -23.08
C ASN A 21 -9.79 -34.20 -22.31
N CYS A 22 -10.90 -33.68 -22.83
CA CYS A 22 -12.22 -33.81 -22.19
C CYS A 22 -12.72 -35.27 -22.19
N HIS A 23 -12.26 -36.12 -23.11
CA HIS A 23 -12.73 -37.51 -23.19
C HIS A 23 -12.02 -38.42 -22.19
N GLN A 24 -10.72 -38.22 -22.00
CA GLN A 24 -9.93 -38.96 -21.02
C GLN A 24 -9.86 -38.27 -19.65
N GLN A 25 -10.45 -37.07 -19.54
CA GLN A 25 -10.35 -36.18 -18.39
C GLN A 25 -8.89 -35.94 -17.95
N VAL A 26 -8.02 -35.62 -18.91
CA VAL A 26 -6.58 -35.40 -18.66
C VAL A 26 -6.22 -33.94 -18.92
N LEU A 27 -5.51 -33.31 -17.98
CA LEU A 27 -4.86 -32.02 -18.16
C LEU A 27 -3.36 -32.23 -18.35
N ARG A 28 -2.82 -31.83 -19.52
CA ARG A 28 -1.39 -31.88 -19.81
C ARG A 28 -0.84 -30.50 -20.08
N TRP A 29 0.39 -30.24 -19.67
CA TRP A 29 1.08 -29.01 -20.05
C TRP A 29 2.56 -29.25 -20.34
N VAL A 30 3.11 -28.33 -21.13
CA VAL A 30 4.52 -28.30 -21.51
C VAL A 30 5.05 -26.91 -21.18
N THR A 31 6.17 -26.87 -20.47
CA THR A 31 6.93 -25.64 -20.21
C THR A 31 7.87 -25.36 -21.37
N TYR A 32 8.03 -24.09 -21.72
CA TYR A 32 8.82 -23.63 -22.86
C TYR A 32 10.25 -24.19 -22.81
N ALA A 33 10.64 -24.94 -23.85
CA ALA A 33 12.02 -25.32 -24.07
C ALA A 33 12.68 -24.29 -25.01
N PRO A 34 13.93 -23.84 -24.74
CA PRO A 34 14.67 -22.97 -25.66
C PRO A 34 14.66 -23.54 -27.08
N SER A 35 14.54 -22.65 -28.07
CA SER A 35 14.12 -22.83 -29.47
C SER A 35 14.84 -23.88 -30.36
N ASN A 36 15.70 -24.73 -29.81
CA ASN A 36 16.45 -25.77 -30.53
C ASN A 36 16.11 -27.21 -30.09
N CYS A 37 15.15 -27.42 -29.18
CA CYS A 37 14.72 -28.76 -28.77
C CYS A 37 13.33 -29.08 -29.33
N SER A 38 13.15 -30.28 -29.91
CA SER A 38 11.81 -30.73 -30.28
C SER A 38 10.96 -30.88 -29.00
N PRO A 39 9.65 -30.55 -29.03
CA PRO A 39 8.78 -30.64 -27.84
C PRO A 39 8.72 -32.04 -27.23
N GLU A 40 8.94 -33.08 -28.03
CA GLU A 40 8.95 -34.48 -27.60
C GLU A 40 10.31 -34.93 -27.03
N SER A 41 11.34 -34.11 -27.19
CA SER A 41 12.71 -34.36 -26.71
C SER A 41 13.13 -33.45 -25.57
N ALA A 42 12.23 -32.57 -25.10
CA ALA A 42 12.51 -31.70 -23.98
C ALA A 42 12.81 -32.56 -22.75
N VAL A 43 13.86 -32.18 -22.02
CA VAL A 43 14.33 -32.87 -20.79
C VAL A 43 13.20 -33.02 -19.77
N ASN A 44 12.21 -32.12 -19.83
CA ASN A 44 10.98 -32.15 -19.05
C ASN A 44 9.85 -32.56 -20.00
N GLY A 45 9.56 -33.86 -20.09
CA GLY A 45 8.43 -34.36 -20.86
C GLY A 45 7.09 -33.73 -20.44
N PRO A 46 6.01 -33.94 -21.20
CA PRO A 46 4.70 -33.39 -20.86
C PRO A 46 4.31 -33.78 -19.44
N LYS A 47 4.00 -32.78 -18.61
CA LYS A 47 3.49 -32.99 -17.25
C LYS A 47 1.99 -33.25 -17.36
N GLU A 48 1.50 -34.25 -16.66
CA GLU A 48 0.10 -34.66 -16.71
C GLU A 48 -0.49 -34.73 -15.31
N ILE A 49 -1.71 -34.22 -15.16
CA ILE A 49 -2.53 -34.39 -13.96
C ILE A 49 -3.91 -34.92 -14.41
N TYR A 50 -4.45 -35.81 -13.58
CA TYR A 50 -5.67 -36.60 -13.83
C TYR A 50 -5.46 -37.60 -14.97
N GLY A 51 -5.33 -38.88 -14.65
CA GLY A 51 -5.01 -39.92 -15.63
C GLY A 51 -5.73 -41.24 -15.35
N PRO A 52 -5.80 -42.17 -16.32
CA PRO A 52 -6.62 -43.39 -16.28
C PRO A 52 -6.21 -44.45 -15.21
N GLY A 53 -5.47 -44.07 -14.18
CA GLY A 53 -5.08 -44.90 -13.05
C GLY A 53 -5.12 -44.21 -11.68
N SER A 54 -5.42 -42.90 -11.61
CA SER A 54 -5.75 -42.27 -10.34
C SER A 54 -7.20 -42.61 -10.02
N SER A 55 -7.47 -43.29 -8.91
CA SER A 55 -8.83 -43.51 -8.42
C SER A 55 -9.53 -42.15 -8.29
N TYR A 56 -10.39 -41.85 -9.25
CA TYR A 56 -11.11 -40.59 -9.32
C TYR A 56 -12.20 -40.60 -8.24
N ASP A 57 -11.96 -39.90 -7.15
CA ASP A 57 -13.01 -39.47 -6.24
C ASP A 57 -13.60 -38.18 -6.82
N TYR A 58 -14.93 -38.15 -6.96
CA TYR A 58 -15.67 -37.02 -7.54
C TYR A 58 -15.25 -35.69 -6.92
N ASP A 59 -14.66 -34.80 -7.72
CA ASP A 59 -14.26 -33.45 -7.31
C ASP A 59 -15.01 -32.42 -8.18
N ASP A 60 -15.94 -31.70 -7.56
CA ASP A 60 -16.76 -30.65 -8.19
C ASP A 60 -15.90 -29.64 -8.96
N ASP A 61 -14.70 -29.30 -8.47
CA ASP A 61 -13.84 -28.32 -9.12
C ASP A 61 -13.17 -28.89 -10.38
N GLN A 62 -12.86 -30.19 -10.38
CA GLN A 62 -12.27 -30.90 -11.52
C GLN A 62 -13.30 -31.15 -12.64
N ASP A 63 -14.52 -31.57 -12.31
CA ASP A 63 -15.56 -31.79 -13.32
C ASP A 63 -15.96 -30.47 -14.00
N ASN A 64 -16.04 -29.38 -13.23
CA ASN A 64 -16.28 -28.04 -13.77
C ASN A 64 -15.21 -27.59 -14.79
N LEU A 65 -13.94 -27.98 -14.61
CA LEU A 65 -12.87 -27.72 -15.58
C LEU A 65 -13.21 -28.34 -16.94
N PHE A 66 -13.56 -29.63 -16.96
CA PHE A 66 -13.83 -30.36 -18.19
C PHE A 66 -15.15 -29.95 -18.84
N ASP A 67 -16.16 -29.59 -18.04
CA ASP A 67 -17.43 -29.05 -18.54
C ASP A 67 -17.24 -27.70 -19.23
N ILE A 68 -16.50 -26.77 -18.62
CA ILE A 68 -16.20 -25.47 -19.24
C ILE A 68 -15.38 -25.66 -20.52
N ALA A 69 -14.38 -26.55 -20.50
CA ALA A 69 -13.59 -26.87 -21.69
C ALA A 69 -14.47 -27.45 -22.82
N GLY A 70 -15.38 -28.38 -22.49
CA GLY A 70 -16.34 -28.95 -23.43
C GLY A 70 -17.33 -27.93 -24.01
N GLN A 71 -17.73 -26.93 -23.21
CA GLN A 71 -18.55 -25.82 -23.69
C GLN A 71 -17.78 -24.89 -24.62
N LEU A 72 -16.52 -24.56 -24.31
CA LEU A 72 -15.67 -23.72 -25.15
C LEU A 72 -15.46 -24.32 -26.54
N LEU A 73 -15.30 -25.64 -26.63
CA LEU A 73 -15.17 -26.35 -27.93
C LEU A 73 -16.39 -26.19 -28.85
N LYS A 74 -17.57 -25.90 -28.29
CA LYS A 74 -18.82 -25.74 -29.05
C LYS A 74 -19.12 -24.28 -29.41
N ARG A 75 -18.39 -23.31 -28.85
CA ARG A 75 -18.65 -21.86 -29.02
C ARG A 75 -17.69 -21.23 -30.03
N ASP A 76 -18.12 -20.11 -30.60
CA ASP A 76 -17.27 -19.29 -31.47
C ASP A 76 -16.23 -18.51 -30.64
N SER A 77 -14.96 -18.64 -31.02
CA SER A 77 -13.81 -18.01 -30.35
C SER A 77 -13.82 -16.48 -30.41
N SER A 78 -14.60 -15.90 -31.32
CA SER A 78 -14.75 -14.45 -31.46
C SER A 78 -15.60 -13.82 -30.33
N THR A 79 -16.46 -14.62 -29.70
CA THR A 79 -17.47 -14.14 -28.73
C THR A 79 -16.86 -13.67 -27.42
N ARG A 80 -17.53 -12.71 -26.76
CA ARG A 80 -17.09 -12.18 -25.45
C ARG A 80 -17.21 -13.26 -24.38
N GLU A 81 -18.27 -14.06 -24.45
CA GLU A 81 -18.54 -15.18 -23.55
C GLU A 81 -17.45 -16.25 -23.66
N TYR A 82 -17.00 -16.60 -24.87
CA TYR A 82 -15.87 -17.51 -25.06
C TYR A 82 -14.61 -17.00 -24.36
N LYS A 83 -14.27 -15.72 -24.55
CA LYS A 83 -13.10 -15.13 -23.89
C LYS A 83 -13.22 -15.17 -22.38
N GLN A 84 -14.40 -14.84 -21.83
CA GLN A 84 -14.64 -14.89 -20.38
C GLN A 84 -14.53 -16.31 -19.82
N ASP A 85 -15.11 -17.30 -20.48
CA ASP A 85 -15.04 -18.69 -20.05
C ASP A 85 -13.64 -19.28 -20.23
N LEU A 86 -12.90 -18.87 -21.26
CA LEU A 86 -11.50 -19.24 -21.42
C LEU A 86 -10.64 -18.63 -20.30
N PHE A 87 -10.86 -17.36 -19.96
CA PHE A 87 -10.19 -16.74 -18.82
C PHE A 87 -10.53 -17.45 -17.51
N ARG A 88 -11.80 -17.81 -17.30
CA ARG A 88 -12.25 -18.58 -16.15
C ARG A 88 -11.57 -19.95 -16.10
N LEU A 89 -11.55 -20.68 -17.21
CA LEU A 89 -10.90 -21.98 -17.33
C LEU A 89 -9.42 -21.89 -16.96
N LEU A 90 -8.70 -20.94 -17.55
CA LEU A 90 -7.28 -20.76 -17.30
C LEU A 90 -7.00 -20.35 -15.86
N HIS A 91 -7.65 -19.29 -15.37
CA HIS A 91 -7.31 -18.67 -14.09
C HIS A 91 -7.86 -19.43 -12.88
N CYS A 92 -9.03 -20.05 -12.98
CA CYS A 92 -9.66 -20.72 -11.83
C CYS A 92 -9.32 -22.21 -11.75
N TYR A 93 -9.01 -22.86 -12.88
CA TYR A 93 -8.92 -24.32 -12.92
C TYR A 93 -7.58 -24.84 -13.44
N VAL A 94 -7.04 -24.27 -14.52
CA VAL A 94 -5.79 -24.77 -15.13
C VAL A 94 -4.55 -24.31 -14.37
N LEU A 95 -4.34 -22.99 -14.30
CA LEU A 95 -3.13 -22.41 -13.71
C LEU A 95 -2.93 -22.87 -12.24
N PRO A 96 -3.96 -22.94 -11.38
CA PRO A 96 -3.82 -23.45 -10.01
C PRO A 96 -3.35 -24.88 -9.85
N VAL A 97 -3.50 -25.69 -10.89
CA VAL A 97 -3.10 -27.09 -10.86
C VAL A 97 -1.65 -27.26 -11.36
N ILE A 98 -1.11 -26.27 -12.08
CA ILE A 98 0.22 -26.33 -12.67
C ILE A 98 1.27 -26.15 -11.58
N ARG A 99 2.10 -27.18 -11.40
CA ARG A 99 3.24 -27.16 -10.49
C ARG A 99 4.53 -26.99 -11.28
N LEU A 100 5.38 -26.10 -10.79
CA LEU A 100 6.77 -26.02 -11.25
C LEU A 100 7.64 -26.88 -10.34
N THR A 101 8.59 -27.59 -10.94
CA THR A 101 9.51 -28.52 -10.27
C THR A 101 10.94 -27.98 -10.37
N PRO A 102 11.90 -28.51 -9.58
CA PRO A 102 13.30 -28.08 -9.66
C PRO A 102 13.89 -28.16 -11.07
N ASP A 103 13.40 -29.07 -11.92
CA ASP A 103 13.80 -29.18 -13.33
C ASP A 103 13.43 -27.96 -14.18
N ASP A 104 12.52 -27.11 -13.72
CA ASP A 104 12.14 -25.86 -14.39
C ASP A 104 13.04 -24.66 -14.00
N LEU A 105 13.93 -24.82 -13.02
CA LEU A 105 14.80 -23.73 -12.53
C LEU A 105 15.59 -23.02 -13.64
N PRO A 106 16.28 -23.71 -14.57
CA PRO A 106 17.05 -23.03 -15.62
C PRO A 106 16.18 -22.14 -16.53
N LEU A 107 14.92 -22.55 -16.75
CA LEU A 107 13.97 -21.78 -17.54
C LEU A 107 13.51 -20.53 -16.78
N ILE A 108 13.22 -20.67 -15.48
CA ILE A 108 12.80 -19.57 -14.62
C ILE A 108 13.93 -18.54 -14.46
N ASP A 109 15.18 -18.98 -14.33
CA ASP A 109 16.36 -18.11 -14.30
C ASP A 109 16.52 -17.31 -15.60
N ASN A 110 16.42 -17.97 -16.75
CA ASN A 110 16.47 -17.29 -18.05
C ASN A 110 15.34 -16.27 -18.19
N MET A 111 14.14 -16.62 -17.74
CA MET A 111 13.00 -15.70 -17.74
C MET A 111 13.20 -14.52 -16.78
N LEU A 112 13.83 -14.74 -15.63
CA LEU A 112 14.19 -13.66 -14.73
C LEU A 112 15.19 -12.70 -15.40
N GLU A 113 16.19 -13.22 -16.11
CA GLU A 113 17.15 -12.40 -16.87
C GLU A 113 16.47 -11.58 -17.97
N MET A 114 15.59 -12.22 -18.76
CA MET A 114 14.78 -11.54 -19.77
C MET A 114 13.90 -10.47 -19.13
N GLN A 115 13.28 -10.76 -17.99
CA GLN A 115 12.44 -9.83 -17.25
C GLN A 115 13.24 -8.63 -16.72
N MET A 116 14.48 -8.83 -16.26
CA MET A 116 15.36 -7.73 -15.90
C MET A 116 15.73 -6.87 -17.11
N CYS A 117 15.97 -7.47 -18.28
CA CYS A 117 16.20 -6.73 -19.51
C CYS A 117 15.00 -5.86 -19.89
N LEU A 118 13.78 -6.40 -19.81
CA LEU A 118 12.53 -5.64 -20.04
C LEU A 118 12.36 -4.50 -19.04
N LEU A 119 12.66 -4.74 -17.76
CA LEU A 119 12.59 -3.74 -16.71
C LEU A 119 13.58 -2.59 -16.96
N ASN A 120 14.83 -2.90 -17.33
CA ASN A 120 15.83 -1.90 -17.69
C ASN A 120 15.39 -1.09 -18.94
N GLY A 121 14.78 -1.74 -19.92
CA GLY A 121 14.19 -1.08 -21.08
C GLY A 121 13.07 -0.11 -20.69
N ALA A 122 12.19 -0.51 -19.78
CA ALA A 122 11.13 0.35 -19.25
C ALA A 122 11.69 1.54 -18.45
N ASP A 123 12.75 1.34 -17.67
CA ASP A 123 13.43 2.41 -16.93
C ASP A 123 14.08 3.44 -17.85
N ASN A 124 14.76 2.99 -18.90
CA ASN A 124 15.35 3.88 -19.90
C ASN A 124 14.27 4.68 -20.65
N GLU A 125 13.13 4.06 -20.97
CA GLU A 125 12.01 4.77 -21.60
C GLU A 125 11.38 5.79 -20.65
N LEU A 126 11.14 5.42 -19.38
CA LEU A 126 10.66 6.34 -18.35
C LEU A 126 11.60 7.54 -18.18
N GLN A 127 12.90 7.31 -18.09
CA GLN A 127 13.88 8.37 -17.97
C GLN A 127 13.84 9.32 -19.18
N ARG A 128 13.73 8.78 -20.40
CA ARG A 128 13.58 9.59 -21.61
C ARG A 128 12.29 10.42 -21.57
N GLN A 129 11.17 9.84 -21.14
CA GLN A 129 9.91 10.58 -20.99
C GLN A 129 9.98 11.66 -19.92
N PHE A 130 10.69 11.43 -18.80
CA PHE A 130 10.92 12.48 -17.79
C PHE A 130 11.71 13.65 -18.37
N GLN A 131 12.76 13.38 -19.14
CA GLN A 131 13.54 14.44 -19.81
C GLN A 131 12.70 15.26 -20.77
N VAL A 132 11.86 14.61 -21.58
CA VAL A 132 10.93 15.29 -22.51
C VAL A 132 9.96 16.19 -21.73
N THR A 133 9.36 15.66 -20.67
CA THR A 133 8.44 16.42 -19.81
C THR A 133 9.09 17.60 -19.10
N ASP A 134 10.31 17.42 -18.60
CA ASP A 134 11.03 18.52 -17.97
C ASP A 134 11.45 19.59 -18.99
N GLY A 135 11.74 19.18 -20.24
CA GLY A 135 11.89 20.06 -21.39
C GLY A 135 10.64 20.89 -21.65
N THR A 136 9.47 20.26 -21.78
CA THR A 136 8.18 20.95 -21.98
C THR A 136 7.85 21.88 -20.81
N LYS A 137 8.04 21.44 -19.55
CA LYS A 137 7.87 22.31 -18.37
C LYS A 137 8.80 23.51 -18.43
N ARG A 138 10.05 23.35 -18.85
CA ARG A 138 11.02 24.44 -19.01
C ARG A 138 10.53 25.45 -20.05
N ILE A 139 10.09 25.00 -21.22
CA ILE A 139 9.53 25.86 -22.28
C ILE A 139 8.32 26.64 -21.74
N MET A 140 7.41 25.96 -21.02
CA MET A 140 6.26 26.64 -20.40
C MET A 140 6.67 27.71 -19.37
N ARG A 141 7.72 27.45 -18.57
CA ARG A 141 8.28 28.45 -17.63
C ARG A 141 8.85 29.65 -18.36
N GLU A 142 9.59 29.41 -19.44
CA GLU A 142 10.16 30.47 -20.28
C GLU A 142 9.05 31.33 -20.90
N HIS A 143 7.97 30.71 -21.42
CA HIS A 143 6.80 31.42 -21.91
C HIS A 143 6.09 32.24 -20.83
N ARG A 144 5.91 31.71 -19.62
CA ARG A 144 5.30 32.47 -18.51
C ARG A 144 6.19 33.63 -18.07
N SER A 145 7.50 33.43 -18.03
CA SER A 145 8.44 34.51 -17.71
C SER A 145 8.43 35.61 -18.78
N ASP A 146 8.39 35.24 -20.06
CA ASP A 146 8.31 36.20 -21.16
C ASP A 146 6.97 36.96 -21.12
N PHE A 147 5.88 36.24 -20.88
CA PHE A 147 4.56 36.85 -20.67
C PHE A 147 4.57 37.84 -19.52
N ALA A 148 5.07 37.45 -18.34
CA ALA A 148 5.17 38.33 -17.18
C ALA A 148 6.00 39.59 -17.48
N ARG A 149 7.12 39.45 -18.20
CA ARG A 149 7.96 40.58 -18.62
C ARG A 149 7.20 41.53 -19.55
N LYS A 150 6.51 41.00 -20.56
CA LYS A 150 5.68 41.78 -21.50
C LYS A 150 4.55 42.51 -20.79
N VAL A 151 3.93 41.89 -19.77
CA VAL A 151 2.93 42.56 -18.93
C VAL A 151 3.55 43.73 -18.15
N VAL A 152 4.68 43.51 -17.49
CA VAL A 152 5.37 44.55 -16.68
C VAL A 152 5.83 45.72 -17.56
N ASN A 153 6.30 45.43 -18.78
CA ASN A 153 6.73 46.44 -19.74
C ASN A 153 5.57 47.08 -20.51
N GLN A 154 4.31 46.68 -20.26
CA GLN A 154 3.11 47.14 -20.96
C GLN A 154 3.15 46.88 -22.48
N GLU A 155 3.91 45.87 -22.92
CA GLU A 155 4.00 45.44 -24.32
C GLU A 155 2.74 44.67 -24.76
N ILE A 156 1.97 44.13 -23.81
CA ILE A 156 0.71 43.41 -24.07
C ILE A 156 -0.44 43.91 -23.20
N CYS A 157 -1.66 43.86 -23.74
CA CYS A 157 -2.88 44.21 -23.03
C CYS A 157 -3.58 42.97 -22.45
N LEU A 158 -3.71 42.86 -21.13
CA LEU A 158 -4.36 41.72 -20.45
C LEU A 158 -5.83 41.52 -20.86
N LYS A 159 -6.48 42.53 -21.43
CA LYS A 159 -7.88 42.46 -21.90
C LYS A 159 -8.06 41.53 -23.10
N ASP A 160 -7.00 41.28 -23.86
CA ASP A 160 -7.04 40.49 -25.08
C ASP A 160 -7.04 38.97 -24.79
N TYR A 161 -6.75 38.58 -23.55
CA TYR A 161 -6.61 37.19 -23.14
C TYR A 161 -7.85 36.65 -22.39
N SER A 162 -8.08 35.35 -22.53
CA SER A 162 -9.17 34.68 -21.80
C SER A 162 -8.94 34.68 -20.29
N LYS A 163 -10.03 34.61 -19.52
CA LYS A 163 -9.96 34.55 -18.04
C LYS A 163 -9.23 33.28 -17.60
N ASP A 164 -9.53 32.17 -18.25
CA ASP A 164 -9.04 30.84 -17.87
C ASP A 164 -7.54 30.74 -18.12
N PHE A 165 -7.05 31.24 -19.26
CA PHE A 165 -5.62 31.39 -19.53
C PHE A 165 -4.89 32.22 -18.46
N LEU A 166 -5.44 33.40 -18.09
CA LEU A 166 -4.81 34.25 -17.09
C LEU A 166 -4.79 33.61 -15.69
N GLU A 167 -5.84 32.87 -15.32
CA GLU A 167 -5.87 32.11 -14.07
C GLU A 167 -4.84 30.99 -14.07
N GLU A 168 -4.63 30.34 -15.21
CA GLU A 168 -3.62 29.31 -15.36
C GLU A 168 -2.19 29.85 -15.34
N VAL A 169 -1.91 30.93 -16.10
CA VAL A 169 -0.60 31.61 -16.05
C VAL A 169 -0.30 32.09 -14.65
N LYS A 170 -1.29 32.66 -13.94
CA LYS A 170 -1.14 33.07 -12.54
C LYS A 170 -0.76 31.89 -11.65
N LYS A 171 -1.41 30.73 -11.80
CA LYS A 171 -1.06 29.53 -11.02
C LYS A 171 0.37 29.07 -11.33
N GLY A 172 0.73 28.97 -12.61
CA GLY A 172 2.07 28.56 -13.01
C GLY A 172 3.18 29.54 -12.58
N LEU A 173 2.90 30.84 -12.53
CA LEU A 173 3.83 31.85 -12.02
C LEU A 173 4.10 31.70 -10.51
N ASP A 174 3.11 31.28 -9.73
CA ASP A 174 3.27 31.05 -8.28
C ASP A 174 4.26 29.90 -8.02
N ASP A 175 4.13 28.81 -8.78
CA ASP A 175 5.08 27.69 -8.77
C ASP A 175 6.49 28.17 -9.19
N ASP A 176 6.58 28.96 -10.26
CA ASP A 176 7.85 29.48 -10.78
C ASP A 176 8.53 30.42 -9.79
N ILE A 177 7.78 31.29 -9.11
CA ILE A 177 8.27 32.18 -8.05
C ILE A 177 8.87 31.36 -6.90
N THR A 178 8.21 30.27 -6.50
CA THR A 178 8.71 29.39 -5.43
C THR A 178 10.05 28.77 -5.82
N ILE A 179 10.14 28.23 -7.04
CA ILE A 179 11.40 27.67 -7.58
C ILE A 179 12.51 28.72 -7.65
N VAL A 180 12.21 29.94 -8.09
CA VAL A 180 13.20 31.02 -8.19
C VAL A 180 13.66 31.49 -6.80
N ARG A 181 12.79 31.50 -5.79
CA ARG A 181 13.15 31.79 -4.39
C ARG A 181 14.09 30.74 -3.81
N GLU A 182 13.82 29.46 -4.03
CA GLU A 182 14.72 28.37 -3.61
C GLU A 182 16.10 28.53 -4.25
N LYS A 183 16.15 28.76 -5.56
CA LYS A 183 17.41 29.04 -6.27
C LYS A 183 18.14 30.27 -5.72
N LEU A 184 17.42 31.34 -5.40
CA LEU A 184 17.99 32.55 -4.80
C LEU A 184 18.62 32.24 -3.44
N ASN A 185 17.94 31.46 -2.60
CA ASN A 185 18.46 31.03 -1.31
C ASN A 185 19.72 30.16 -1.45
N ASP A 186 19.75 29.23 -2.40
CA ASP A 186 20.92 28.39 -2.64
C ASP A 186 22.12 29.20 -3.16
N VAL A 187 21.89 30.16 -4.06
CA VAL A 187 22.97 31.06 -4.51
C VAL A 187 23.40 31.99 -3.36
N GLN A 188 22.49 32.43 -2.50
CA GLN A 188 22.84 33.23 -1.32
C GLN A 188 23.71 32.43 -0.33
N LYS A 189 23.47 31.13 -0.14
CA LYS A 189 24.37 30.24 0.61
C LYS A 189 25.76 30.17 -0.04
N LYS A 190 25.83 30.06 -1.37
CA LYS A 190 27.11 30.08 -2.12
C LYS A 190 27.85 31.42 -1.97
N VAL A 191 27.14 32.56 -1.98
CA VAL A 191 27.74 33.87 -1.71
C VAL A 191 28.34 33.91 -0.30
N ASN A 192 27.64 33.38 0.70
CA ASN A 192 28.13 33.36 2.07
C ASN A 192 29.37 32.46 2.21
N GLN A 193 29.35 31.28 1.58
CA GLN A 193 30.51 30.39 1.53
C GLN A 193 31.72 31.06 0.85
N ALA A 194 31.51 31.68 -0.31
CA ALA A 194 32.57 32.38 -1.03
C ALA A 194 33.15 33.57 -0.24
N LYS A 195 32.35 34.25 0.60
CA LYS A 195 32.85 35.28 1.52
C LYS A 195 33.79 34.71 2.58
N GLU A 196 33.44 33.57 3.17
CA GLU A 196 34.29 32.90 4.17
C GLU A 196 35.56 32.34 3.53
N ASP A 197 35.46 31.74 2.35
CA ASP A 197 36.63 31.23 1.65
C ASP A 197 37.57 32.35 1.18
N LEU A 198 37.05 33.53 0.80
CA LEU A 198 37.86 34.71 0.50
C LEU A 198 38.61 35.22 1.73
N LYS A 199 37.97 35.26 2.92
CA LYS A 199 38.64 35.60 4.18
C LYS A 199 39.78 34.63 4.50
N ASN A 200 39.58 33.35 4.17
CA ASN A 200 40.57 32.29 4.33
C ASN A 200 41.58 32.19 3.18
N LEU A 201 41.59 33.16 2.24
CA LEU A 201 42.48 33.20 1.07
C LEU A 201 42.38 31.96 0.14
N LYS A 202 41.24 31.25 0.16
CA LYS A 202 41.01 30.04 -0.66
C LYS A 202 40.46 30.34 -2.06
N VAL A 203 39.85 31.50 -2.27
CA VAL A 203 39.31 31.95 -3.56
C VAL A 203 39.64 33.42 -3.81
N ASP A 204 39.63 33.81 -5.08
CA ASP A 204 39.86 35.19 -5.51
C ASP A 204 38.59 36.06 -5.38
N GLY A 205 38.79 37.39 -5.37
CA GLY A 205 37.68 38.35 -5.33
C GLY A 205 36.73 38.21 -6.54
N ASN A 206 37.27 37.85 -7.71
CA ASN A 206 36.51 37.70 -8.95
C ASN A 206 35.49 36.55 -8.88
N PHE A 207 35.82 35.46 -8.18
CA PHE A 207 34.86 34.39 -7.93
C PHE A 207 33.66 34.89 -7.11
N LEU A 208 33.90 35.62 -6.02
CA LEU A 208 32.82 36.18 -5.20
C LEU A 208 31.95 37.16 -6.00
N GLU A 209 32.55 37.97 -6.87
CA GLU A 209 31.82 38.89 -7.74
C GLU A 209 30.89 38.15 -8.71
N ARG A 210 31.38 37.11 -9.41
CA ARG A 210 30.55 36.28 -10.30
C ARG A 210 29.36 35.62 -9.61
N VAL A 211 29.54 35.15 -8.36
CA VAL A 211 28.43 34.55 -7.59
C VAL A 211 27.42 35.62 -7.17
N ARG A 212 27.86 36.85 -6.85
CA ARG A 212 26.96 37.99 -6.56
C ARG A 212 26.18 38.42 -7.79
N GLU A 213 26.82 38.54 -8.95
CA GLU A 213 26.15 38.85 -10.22
C GLU A 213 25.07 37.82 -10.54
N THR A 214 25.36 36.53 -10.34
CA THR A 214 24.39 35.45 -10.51
C THR A 214 23.19 35.61 -9.58
N ARG A 215 23.43 35.92 -8.30
CA ARG A 215 22.36 36.18 -7.32
C ARG A 215 21.50 37.37 -7.75
N ASP A 216 22.13 38.46 -8.16
CA ASP A 216 21.45 39.71 -8.50
C ASP A 216 20.63 39.55 -9.80
N GLY A 217 21.11 38.77 -10.76
CA GLY A 217 20.34 38.33 -11.92
C GLY A 217 19.09 37.53 -11.54
N ILE A 218 19.22 36.55 -10.63
CA ILE A 218 18.07 35.76 -10.12
C ILE A 218 17.08 36.65 -9.37
N LYS A 219 17.56 37.58 -8.54
CA LYS A 219 16.72 38.53 -7.81
C LYS A 219 15.93 39.43 -8.78
N THR A 220 16.59 39.97 -9.80
CA THR A 220 15.95 40.81 -10.82
C THR A 220 14.86 40.01 -11.55
N HIS A 221 15.16 38.76 -11.91
CA HIS A 221 14.17 37.87 -12.53
C HIS A 221 12.96 37.61 -11.60
N LEU A 222 13.21 37.35 -10.32
CA LEU A 222 12.14 37.17 -9.32
C LEU A 222 11.23 38.41 -9.20
N GLU A 223 11.81 39.61 -9.23
CA GLU A 223 11.06 40.87 -9.17
C GLU A 223 10.13 41.03 -10.39
N VAL A 224 10.60 40.64 -11.59
CA VAL A 224 9.76 40.65 -12.81
C VAL A 224 8.57 39.70 -12.67
N LEU A 225 8.79 38.48 -12.17
CA LEU A 225 7.70 37.51 -11.98
C LEU A 225 6.69 38.00 -10.94
N LEU A 226 7.16 38.54 -9.82
CA LEU A 226 6.29 39.07 -8.75
C LEU A 226 5.42 40.24 -9.24
N ARG A 227 6.01 41.18 -10.00
CA ARG A 227 5.26 42.31 -10.57
C ARG A 227 4.25 41.84 -11.62
N GLY A 228 4.66 40.96 -12.54
CA GLY A 228 3.76 40.41 -13.56
C GLY A 228 2.58 39.66 -12.93
N MET A 229 2.83 38.86 -11.90
CA MET A 229 1.77 38.17 -11.15
C MET A 229 0.81 39.16 -10.45
N ALA A 230 1.33 40.24 -9.86
CA ALA A 230 0.52 41.27 -9.22
C ALA A 230 -0.42 41.97 -10.23
N GLU A 231 0.09 42.32 -11.41
CA GLU A 231 -0.72 42.91 -12.50
C GLU A 231 -1.83 41.97 -12.97
N ILE A 232 -1.52 40.69 -13.19
CA ILE A 232 -2.51 39.68 -13.57
C ILE A 232 -3.58 39.54 -12.48
N LYS A 233 -3.17 39.48 -11.20
CA LYS A 233 -4.11 39.37 -10.07
C LYS A 233 -5.03 40.59 -9.97
N ASN A 234 -4.47 41.80 -10.05
CA ASN A 234 -5.22 43.05 -10.03
C ASN A 234 -6.24 43.09 -11.18
N PHE A 235 -5.83 42.68 -12.38
CA PHE A 235 -6.72 42.62 -13.54
C PHE A 235 -7.87 41.62 -13.35
N LEU A 236 -7.57 40.41 -12.86
CA LEU A 236 -8.59 39.39 -12.58
C LEU A 236 -9.59 39.86 -11.51
N GLU A 237 -9.14 40.56 -10.47
CA GLU A 237 -10.01 41.15 -9.43
C GLU A 237 -10.90 42.27 -9.97
N LEU A 238 -10.36 43.15 -10.83
CA LEU A 238 -11.15 44.18 -11.52
C LEU A 238 -12.21 43.56 -12.44
N ARG A 239 -11.87 42.46 -13.13
CA ARG A 239 -12.79 41.74 -14.01
C ARG A 239 -13.94 41.09 -13.25
N LYS A 240 -13.71 40.60 -12.02
CA LYS A 240 -14.78 40.07 -11.14
C LYS A 240 -15.81 41.14 -10.74
N LYS A 241 -15.39 42.40 -10.60
CA LYS A 241 -16.28 43.53 -10.21
C LYS A 241 -17.16 44.03 -11.36
N LYS A 242 -16.70 43.93 -12.63
CA LYS A 242 -17.46 44.42 -13.79
C LYS A 242 -18.34 43.31 -14.38
N ARG A 243 -19.62 43.29 -13.98
CA ARG A 243 -20.64 42.45 -14.61
C ARG A 243 -20.87 42.92 -16.06
N SER A 244 -20.58 42.05 -17.02
CA SER A 244 -21.20 42.09 -18.37
C SER A 244 -20.76 43.20 -19.35
N SER A 245 -19.47 43.31 -19.66
CA SER A 245 -19.08 43.79 -21.00
C SER A 245 -18.63 42.61 -21.86
N LYS A 246 -19.24 42.47 -23.04
CA LYS A 246 -18.96 41.44 -24.04
C LYS A 246 -17.58 41.75 -24.65
N TRP A 247 -16.51 41.27 -24.01
CA TRP A 247 -15.14 41.49 -24.48
C TRP A 247 -14.91 40.67 -25.75
N MET A 248 -14.55 41.35 -26.84
CA MET A 248 -14.32 40.75 -28.15
C MET A 248 -13.03 39.93 -28.10
N ARG A 249 -13.13 38.62 -28.37
CA ARG A 249 -12.02 37.67 -28.28
C ARG A 249 -11.24 37.67 -29.59
N ARG A 250 -9.98 38.09 -29.57
CA ARG A 250 -8.98 37.57 -30.51
C ARG A 250 -8.03 36.75 -29.66
N ALA A 251 -8.09 35.43 -29.77
CA ALA A 251 -7.16 34.54 -29.08
C ALA A 251 -5.74 34.89 -29.56
N PRO A 252 -4.88 35.49 -28.72
CA PRO A 252 -3.55 35.88 -29.15
C PRO A 252 -2.71 34.62 -29.42
N GLN A 253 -1.74 34.70 -30.33
CA GLN A 253 -0.83 33.59 -30.65
C GLN A 253 -0.10 33.02 -29.41
N ILE A 254 0.10 33.84 -28.38
CA ILE A 254 0.71 33.42 -27.10
C ILE A 254 -0.22 32.47 -26.33
N GLU A 255 -1.54 32.71 -26.36
CA GLU A 255 -2.51 31.85 -25.67
C GLU A 255 -2.61 30.47 -26.36
N SER A 256 -2.64 30.44 -27.70
CA SER A 256 -2.69 29.17 -28.44
C SER A 256 -1.43 28.33 -28.28
N THR A 257 -0.25 28.95 -28.32
CA THR A 257 1.03 28.25 -28.09
C THR A 257 1.14 27.70 -26.67
N PHE A 258 0.67 28.45 -25.67
CA PHE A 258 0.63 27.99 -24.28
C PHE A 258 -0.29 26.79 -24.08
N HIS A 259 -1.52 26.84 -24.61
CA HIS A 259 -2.46 25.72 -24.51
C HIS A 259 -1.95 24.48 -25.23
N SER A 260 -1.32 24.62 -26.40
CA SER A 260 -0.70 23.49 -27.10
C SER A 260 0.42 22.84 -26.26
N ALA A 261 1.28 23.64 -25.61
CA ALA A 261 2.32 23.10 -24.73
C ALA A 261 1.74 22.42 -23.48
N GLN A 262 0.63 22.93 -22.95
CA GLN A 262 -0.07 22.35 -21.81
C GLN A 262 -0.76 21.02 -22.16
N GLU A 263 -1.39 20.93 -23.32
CA GLU A 263 -1.99 19.69 -23.85
C GLU A 263 -0.90 18.62 -24.03
N GLN A 264 0.22 18.97 -24.66
CA GLN A 264 1.39 18.08 -24.78
C GLN A 264 1.91 17.62 -23.40
N LEU A 265 1.95 18.51 -22.41
CA LEU A 265 2.34 18.14 -21.05
C LEU A 265 1.35 17.15 -20.42
N GLY A 266 0.05 17.30 -20.70
CA GLY A 266 -1.00 16.36 -20.29
C GLY A 266 -0.80 14.98 -20.91
N GLU A 267 -0.63 14.90 -22.23
CA GLU A 267 -0.37 13.65 -22.95
C GLU A 267 0.89 12.93 -22.44
N GLN A 268 1.96 13.68 -22.19
CA GLN A 268 3.20 13.13 -21.66
C GLN A 268 3.03 12.57 -20.24
N ARG A 269 2.20 13.20 -19.39
CA ARG A 269 1.91 12.70 -18.04
C ARG A 269 1.11 11.40 -18.07
N GLU A 270 0.11 11.30 -18.95
CA GLU A 270 -0.63 10.05 -19.14
C GLU A 270 0.29 8.93 -19.67
N LYS A 271 1.18 9.26 -20.62
CA LYS A 271 2.19 8.32 -21.11
C LYS A 271 3.15 7.87 -20.00
N GLN A 272 3.62 8.78 -19.14
CA GLN A 272 4.45 8.46 -17.98
C GLN A 272 3.72 7.53 -17.00
N LYS A 273 2.45 7.81 -16.72
CA LYS A 273 1.61 6.97 -15.86
C LYS A 273 1.48 5.56 -16.43
N SER A 274 1.16 5.43 -17.72
CA SER A 274 1.08 4.13 -18.40
C SER A 274 2.41 3.36 -18.35
N LEU A 275 3.55 4.04 -18.50
CA LEU A 275 4.86 3.41 -18.36
C LEU A 275 5.19 3.00 -16.92
N LEU A 276 4.76 3.77 -15.92
CA LEU A 276 4.90 3.41 -14.50
C LEU A 276 4.06 2.19 -14.16
N ASP A 277 2.81 2.12 -14.64
CA ASP A 277 1.93 0.97 -14.47
C ASP A 277 2.55 -0.28 -15.12
N LYS A 278 3.10 -0.14 -16.33
CA LYS A 278 3.86 -1.21 -17.00
C LYS A 278 5.07 -1.64 -16.17
N LYS A 279 5.85 -0.70 -15.64
CA LYS A 279 7.01 -0.99 -14.77
C LYS A 279 6.58 -1.74 -13.51
N LEU A 280 5.48 -1.33 -12.88
CA LEU A 280 4.96 -1.98 -11.68
C LEU A 280 4.62 -3.45 -11.95
N LEU A 281 3.94 -3.73 -13.06
CA LEU A 281 3.66 -5.11 -13.49
C LEU A 281 4.96 -5.90 -13.72
N LEU A 282 5.95 -5.29 -14.39
CA LEU A 282 7.23 -5.96 -14.62
C LEU A 282 7.97 -6.28 -13.32
N VAL A 283 7.91 -5.39 -12.32
CA VAL A 283 8.50 -5.63 -10.99
C VAL A 283 7.75 -6.74 -10.26
N SER A 284 6.42 -6.77 -10.30
CA SER A 284 5.62 -7.86 -9.70
C SER A 284 6.05 -9.22 -10.23
N VAL A 285 6.14 -9.35 -11.57
CA VAL A 285 6.58 -10.61 -12.20
C VAL A 285 8.00 -10.97 -11.78
N LYS A 286 8.91 -10.00 -11.71
CA LYS A 286 10.29 -10.23 -11.27
C LYS A 286 10.36 -10.77 -9.83
N GLU A 287 9.61 -10.18 -8.91
CA GLU A 287 9.60 -10.63 -7.51
C GLU A 287 8.92 -12.00 -7.38
N ALA A 288 7.87 -12.25 -8.15
CA ALA A 288 7.22 -13.55 -8.22
C ALA A 288 8.19 -14.64 -8.73
N LEU A 289 8.96 -14.35 -9.80
CA LEU A 289 10.01 -15.25 -10.31
C LEU A 289 11.07 -15.54 -9.24
N ARG A 290 11.52 -14.52 -8.49
CA ARG A 290 12.49 -14.71 -7.40
C ARG A 290 11.96 -15.58 -6.26
N LEU A 291 10.69 -15.41 -5.91
CA LEU A 291 10.04 -16.28 -4.92
C LEU A 291 9.99 -17.72 -5.41
N ALA A 292 9.57 -17.94 -6.67
CA ALA A 292 9.55 -19.27 -7.26
C ALA A 292 10.95 -19.92 -7.29
N ILE A 293 11.98 -19.16 -7.67
CA ILE A 293 13.38 -19.64 -7.62
C ILE A 293 13.77 -20.03 -6.20
N SER A 294 13.44 -19.20 -5.20
CA SER A 294 13.76 -19.48 -3.80
C SER A 294 13.08 -20.76 -3.31
N ASP A 295 11.80 -20.95 -3.62
CA ASP A 295 11.04 -22.13 -3.21
C ASP A 295 11.59 -23.41 -3.87
N LEU A 296 11.91 -23.34 -5.17
CA LEU A 296 12.44 -24.48 -5.93
C LEU A 296 13.86 -24.89 -5.47
N HIS A 297 14.67 -23.95 -4.99
CA HIS A 297 15.98 -24.26 -4.39
C HIS A 297 15.86 -24.98 -3.03
N GLU A 298 14.71 -24.89 -2.36
CA GLU A 298 14.42 -25.61 -1.12
C GLU A 298 13.78 -26.99 -1.35
N ASP A 299 13.85 -27.53 -2.58
CA ASP A 299 13.18 -28.75 -3.04
C ASP A 299 11.65 -28.74 -2.82
N LYS A 300 11.05 -27.54 -2.80
CA LYS A 300 9.60 -27.38 -2.71
C LYS A 300 9.02 -27.16 -4.10
N ASP A 301 8.06 -28.01 -4.48
CA ASP A 301 7.22 -27.74 -5.65
C ASP A 301 6.48 -26.42 -5.47
N THR A 302 6.58 -25.52 -6.45
CA THR A 302 5.79 -24.29 -6.44
C THR A 302 4.48 -24.54 -7.16
N ALA A 303 3.38 -24.63 -6.41
CA ALA A 303 2.05 -24.83 -7.00
C ALA A 303 1.37 -23.52 -7.45
N GLY A 304 2.06 -22.38 -7.39
CA GLY A 304 1.43 -21.06 -7.56
C GLY A 304 0.41 -20.69 -6.46
N LEU A 305 0.06 -21.67 -5.63
CA LEU A 305 -0.85 -21.66 -4.51
C LEU A 305 -0.03 -22.14 -3.30
N GLU A 306 0.09 -21.33 -2.25
CA GLU A 306 0.46 -21.85 -0.94
C GLU A 306 -0.70 -22.74 -0.42
N THR A 307 -0.84 -23.92 -1.00
CA THR A 307 -1.45 -25.07 -0.35
C THR A 307 -0.29 -25.90 0.14
N SER A 308 0.17 -25.59 1.37
CA SER A 308 0.83 -26.63 2.14
C SER A 308 -0.12 -27.83 2.13
N VAL A 309 0.31 -28.91 1.48
CA VAL A 309 -0.40 -30.20 1.41
C VAL A 309 -0.67 -30.76 2.83
N MET A 310 -0.09 -30.14 3.87
CA MET A 310 -0.19 -30.54 5.27
C MET A 310 -0.94 -29.55 6.19
N GLY A 311 -1.70 -28.59 5.66
CA GLY A 311 -2.54 -27.71 6.50
C GLY A 311 -1.75 -26.90 7.53
N GLY A 312 -0.49 -26.59 7.23
CA GLY A 312 0.37 -25.79 8.11
C GLY A 312 0.05 -24.30 8.00
N ALA A 313 -0.22 -23.69 9.16
CA ALA A 313 -0.49 -22.27 9.33
C ALA A 313 0.54 -21.36 8.63
N ARG A 314 0.07 -20.36 7.88
CA ARG A 314 0.89 -19.31 7.26
C ARG A 314 1.55 -18.45 8.32
N ALA A 315 2.67 -17.79 7.98
CA ALA A 315 3.36 -16.85 8.89
C ALA A 315 2.47 -15.65 9.32
N THR A 316 1.35 -15.43 8.61
CA THR A 316 0.31 -14.44 8.96
C THR A 316 -0.78 -14.96 9.90
N ASP A 317 -0.82 -16.25 10.20
CA ASP A 317 -1.89 -16.91 11.00
C ASP A 317 -1.77 -16.65 12.51
N VAL A 318 -0.83 -15.81 12.93
CA VAL A 318 -0.77 -15.29 14.30
C VAL A 318 -1.78 -14.14 14.51
N LEU A 319 -2.45 -13.63 13.47
CA LEU A 319 -3.28 -12.42 13.54
C LEU A 319 -4.67 -12.57 12.92
N GLU A 320 -5.53 -13.30 13.61
CA GLU A 320 -6.96 -13.47 13.32
C GLU A 320 -7.79 -12.18 13.56
N SER A 321 -7.86 -11.25 12.60
CA SER A 321 -9.00 -10.29 12.50
C SER A 321 -9.15 -9.60 11.13
N SER A 322 -10.01 -10.16 10.28
CA SER A 322 -11.12 -9.60 9.48
C SER A 322 -11.25 -8.15 8.92
N THR A 323 -10.28 -7.23 8.91
CA THR A 323 -10.49 -5.95 8.17
C THR A 323 -9.25 -5.44 7.45
N TRP A 324 -9.38 -5.00 6.19
CA TRP A 324 -8.42 -4.19 5.42
C TRP A 324 -8.13 -2.86 6.11
N SER A 325 -7.53 -2.97 7.27
CA SER A 325 -7.12 -1.92 8.16
C SER A 325 -5.67 -2.23 8.43
N THR A 326 -4.83 -1.22 8.29
CA THR A 326 -3.41 -1.38 8.61
C THR A 326 -3.28 -1.91 10.03
N LEU A 327 -2.16 -2.58 10.34
CA LEU A 327 -1.90 -3.04 11.70
C LEU A 327 -2.10 -1.91 12.73
N GLY A 328 -1.75 -0.67 12.35
CA GLY A 328 -1.99 0.54 13.14
C GLY A 328 -3.47 0.83 13.40
N GLU A 329 -4.33 0.75 12.39
CA GLU A 329 -5.78 0.95 12.54
C GLU A 329 -6.45 -0.12 13.42
N ARG A 330 -5.99 -1.37 13.34
CA ARG A 330 -6.52 -2.47 14.18
C ARG A 330 -6.10 -2.32 15.63
N VAL A 331 -4.83 -2.00 15.87
CA VAL A 331 -4.32 -1.68 17.22
C VAL A 331 -5.08 -0.48 17.79
N SER A 332 -5.30 0.55 16.97
CA SER A 332 -6.10 1.72 17.33
C SER A 332 -7.51 1.32 17.74
N LYS A 333 -8.22 0.50 16.96
CA LYS A 333 -9.59 0.07 17.29
C LYS A 333 -9.66 -0.66 18.65
N ILE A 334 -8.73 -1.59 18.91
CA ILE A 334 -8.68 -2.33 20.17
C ILE A 334 -8.41 -1.38 21.34
N VAL A 335 -7.44 -0.49 21.20
CA VAL A 335 -7.04 0.46 22.24
C VAL A 335 -8.13 1.49 22.56
N HIS A 336 -9.00 1.81 21.61
CA HIS A 336 -10.05 2.82 21.76
C HIS A 336 -11.46 2.22 22.01
N THR A 337 -11.60 0.90 22.11
CA THR A 337 -12.90 0.26 22.37
C THR A 337 -13.25 0.37 23.86
N SER A 338 -14.23 1.21 24.19
CA SER A 338 -14.73 1.40 25.56
C SER A 338 -15.29 0.10 26.14
N GLY A 339 -14.85 -0.26 27.35
CA GLY A 339 -15.30 -1.47 28.06
C GLY A 339 -14.46 -2.72 27.82
N ASP A 340 -13.46 -2.69 26.93
CA ASP A 340 -12.48 -3.77 26.84
C ASP A 340 -11.41 -3.63 27.95
N PRO A 341 -11.14 -4.68 28.76
CA PRO A 341 -10.11 -4.63 29.80
C PRO A 341 -8.72 -4.21 29.28
N ILE A 342 -8.38 -4.60 28.04
CA ILE A 342 -7.11 -4.29 27.40
C ILE A 342 -7.07 -2.80 26.99
N ALA A 343 -8.20 -2.24 26.56
CA ALA A 343 -8.33 -0.82 26.24
C ALA A 343 -8.20 0.05 27.50
N GLU A 344 -8.87 -0.33 28.59
CA GLU A 344 -8.80 0.40 29.86
C GLU A 344 -7.39 0.34 30.47
N GLU A 345 -6.72 -0.81 30.43
CA GLU A 345 -5.32 -0.94 30.88
C GLU A 345 -4.38 -0.06 30.03
N HIS A 346 -4.59 -0.03 28.70
CA HIS A 346 -3.81 0.83 27.81
C HIS A 346 -4.07 2.32 28.05
N LYS A 347 -5.32 2.73 28.26
CA LYS A 347 -5.71 4.11 28.56
C LYS A 347 -5.13 4.58 29.89
N ALA A 348 -5.11 3.71 30.91
CA ALA A 348 -4.47 3.98 32.20
C ALA A 348 -2.94 4.15 32.03
N PHE A 349 -2.30 3.30 31.23
CA PHE A 349 -0.88 3.42 30.90
C PHE A 349 -0.56 4.72 30.16
N CYS A 350 -1.31 5.08 29.12
CA CYS A 350 -1.13 6.35 28.41
C CYS A 350 -1.32 7.57 29.33
N SER A 351 -2.31 7.52 30.22
CA SER A 351 -2.53 8.57 31.23
C SER A 351 -1.36 8.68 32.20
N TRP A 352 -0.74 7.56 32.58
CA TRP A 352 0.47 7.54 33.39
C TRP A 352 1.67 8.14 32.65
N VAL A 353 1.88 7.80 31.37
CA VAL A 353 2.95 8.38 30.54
C VAL A 353 2.78 9.89 30.40
N VAL A 354 1.56 10.37 30.13
CA VAL A 354 1.28 11.82 30.02
C VAL A 354 1.60 12.53 31.34
N LYS A 355 1.18 11.99 32.48
CA LYS A 355 1.50 12.54 33.80
C LYS A 355 3.01 12.57 34.07
N LEU A 356 3.73 11.52 33.65
CA LEU A 356 5.19 11.45 33.79
C LEU A 356 5.89 12.52 32.95
N CYS A 357 5.49 12.71 31.68
CA CYS A 357 6.04 13.75 30.82
C CYS A 357 5.71 15.16 31.33
N GLN A 358 4.50 15.38 31.84
CA GLN A 358 4.09 16.66 32.44
C GLN A 358 4.86 16.97 33.72
N ALA A 359 5.12 15.95 34.56
CA ALA A 359 5.95 16.12 35.75
C ALA A 359 7.41 16.45 35.39
N GLY A 360 7.98 15.79 34.37
CA GLY A 360 9.33 16.12 33.87
C GLY A 360 9.41 17.53 33.28
N SER A 361 8.42 17.94 32.49
CA SER A 361 8.33 19.30 31.94
C SER A 361 8.15 20.36 33.03
N ALA A 362 7.42 20.05 34.11
CA ALA A 362 7.25 20.95 35.25
C ALA A 362 8.53 21.07 36.08
N GLU A 363 9.31 19.99 36.24
CA GLU A 363 10.65 20.06 36.84
C GLU A 363 11.62 20.89 35.98
N GLU A 364 11.51 20.80 34.66
CA GLU A 364 12.32 21.59 33.72
C GLU A 364 11.92 23.07 33.71
N GLU A 365 10.62 23.39 33.78
CA GLU A 365 10.11 24.76 33.98
C GLU A 365 10.51 25.31 35.36
N LEU A 366 10.49 24.51 36.43
CA LEU A 366 10.99 24.89 37.76
C LEU A 366 12.50 25.10 37.76
N ARG A 367 13.27 24.34 36.98
CA ARG A 367 14.72 24.57 36.79
C ARG A 367 14.97 25.84 35.99
N HIS A 368 14.24 26.11 34.92
CA HIS A 368 14.33 27.37 34.18
C HIS A 368 13.91 28.58 35.04
N LEU A 369 12.90 28.42 35.90
CA LEU A 369 12.49 29.42 36.87
C LEU A 369 13.55 29.62 37.96
N ASN A 370 14.16 28.57 38.53
CA ASN A 370 15.25 28.70 39.51
C ASN A 370 16.54 29.28 38.91
N VAL A 371 16.88 28.96 37.66
CA VAL A 371 18.00 29.59 36.94
C VAL A 371 17.70 31.06 36.65
N SER A 372 16.43 31.43 36.39
CA SER A 372 16.03 32.83 36.27
C SER A 372 16.01 33.55 37.63
N PHE A 373 15.70 32.85 38.72
CA PHE A 373 15.66 33.40 40.08
C PHE A 373 17.08 33.63 40.65
N GLN A 374 18.04 32.75 40.33
CA GLN A 374 19.46 32.96 40.66
C GLN A 374 20.12 34.04 39.80
N ARG A 375 19.70 34.25 38.54
CA ARG A 375 20.20 35.37 37.72
C ARG A 375 19.65 36.74 38.12
N SER A 376 18.61 36.80 38.95
CA SER A 376 18.03 38.06 39.43
C SER A 376 18.33 38.37 40.90
N THR A 377 19.15 37.55 41.59
CA THR A 377 19.60 37.81 42.98
C THR A 377 21.08 38.18 43.12
N ASP A 378 21.84 38.29 42.03
CA ASP A 378 23.24 38.74 42.03
C ASP A 378 23.43 40.22 41.62
N LEU A 379 22.56 41.11 42.11
CA LEU A 379 22.73 42.56 41.98
C LEU A 379 22.30 43.31 43.25
N SER A 380 22.84 42.92 44.40
CA SER A 380 23.18 43.87 45.48
C SER A 380 23.96 43.18 46.60
N LEU A 381 25.25 43.48 46.71
CA LEU A 381 25.90 43.80 47.99
C LEU A 381 27.31 44.35 47.75
N SER A 382 27.35 45.68 47.86
CA SER A 382 28.42 46.53 48.34
C SER A 382 29.63 45.85 48.99
N MET A 383 30.81 46.25 48.50
CA MET A 383 32.01 46.64 49.24
C MET A 383 32.10 46.27 50.73
N HIS A 384 33.15 45.53 51.09
CA HIS A 384 34.18 46.08 51.98
C HIS A 384 35.56 45.43 51.76
N GLU A 385 36.58 46.29 51.77
CA GLU A 385 38.01 45.99 51.80
C GLU A 385 38.42 45.22 53.07
N ALA A 386 39.41 44.32 52.96
CA ALA A 386 40.69 44.44 53.67
C ALA A 386 41.63 43.22 53.44
N ARG A 387 42.75 43.53 52.78
CA ARG A 387 44.16 43.23 53.16
C ARG A 387 44.63 41.79 53.51
N LEU A 388 45.57 41.37 52.64
CA LEU A 388 46.97 40.94 52.89
C LEU A 388 47.31 39.51 53.36
N ASN A 389 48.29 38.97 52.62
CA ASN A 389 49.29 37.94 52.93
C ASN A 389 48.77 36.49 52.95
N SER A 390 49.46 35.47 52.43
CA SER A 390 50.78 35.31 51.82
C SER A 390 50.90 33.87 51.29
N SER A 391 51.76 33.69 50.29
CA SER A 391 52.64 32.53 50.07
C SER A 391 52.07 31.10 49.89
N SER A 392 52.34 30.61 48.68
CA SER A 392 53.06 29.36 48.37
C SER A 392 52.33 28.02 48.33
N SER A 393 52.85 27.21 47.41
CA SER A 393 52.64 25.80 47.09
C SER A 393 51.25 25.46 46.54
N SER A 394 51.15 25.14 45.25
CA SER A 394 51.50 23.80 44.73
C SER A 394 50.69 22.74 45.44
N ASP A 395 49.40 22.69 45.11
CA ASP A 395 48.65 21.45 45.03
C ASP A 395 47.59 21.68 43.95
N ASP A 396 47.78 21.03 42.80
CA ASP A 396 46.75 20.84 41.79
C ASP A 396 45.65 19.98 42.44
N GLU A 397 44.74 20.66 43.14
CA GLU A 397 43.48 20.09 43.58
C GLU A 397 42.62 19.89 42.33
N PHE A 398 42.83 18.74 41.67
CA PHE A 398 41.89 18.25 40.69
C PHE A 398 40.55 18.05 41.39
N VAL A 399 39.66 19.02 41.25
CA VAL A 399 38.23 18.78 41.35
C VAL A 399 37.93 17.81 40.21
N ILE A 400 37.92 16.52 40.52
CA ILE A 400 37.22 15.53 39.71
C ILE A 400 35.75 15.97 39.79
N ILE A 401 35.36 16.84 38.88
CA ILE A 401 33.96 16.96 38.48
C ILE A 401 33.69 15.58 37.91
N HIS A 402 33.09 14.73 38.74
CA HIS A 402 32.46 13.53 38.25
C HIS A 402 31.49 14.02 37.18
N ASP A 403 31.86 13.76 35.94
CA ASP A 403 31.02 13.88 34.75
C ASP A 403 29.88 12.87 34.92
N MET A 404 28.97 13.24 35.81
CA MET A 404 27.66 12.65 36.03
C MET A 404 26.63 13.53 35.34
N ASP A 405 26.99 14.14 34.21
CA ASP A 405 26.04 14.56 33.16
C ASP A 405 25.52 13.31 32.42
N VAL A 406 25.06 12.30 33.18
CA VAL A 406 24.01 11.44 32.65
C VAL A 406 22.78 12.31 32.73
N ASP A 407 22.48 12.95 31.60
CA ASP A 407 21.33 13.79 31.41
C ASP A 407 20.14 13.12 32.13
N PRO A 408 19.55 13.73 33.18
CA PRO A 408 18.43 13.15 33.89
C PRO A 408 17.29 12.77 32.93
N ASN A 409 17.22 13.42 31.76
CA ASN A 409 16.33 13.03 30.68
C ASN A 409 16.67 11.67 30.07
N GLU A 410 17.95 11.29 29.94
CA GLU A 410 18.34 9.99 29.40
C GLU A 410 17.89 8.83 30.29
N ASN A 411 18.04 8.96 31.62
CA ASN A 411 17.55 7.96 32.58
C ASN A 411 16.02 7.88 32.58
N CYS A 412 15.33 9.02 32.46
CA CYS A 412 13.87 9.07 32.38
C CYS A 412 13.37 8.41 31.09
N VAL A 413 14.01 8.69 29.95
CA VAL A 413 13.73 8.07 28.64
C VAL A 413 13.99 6.57 28.67
N ARG A 414 15.10 6.12 29.29
CA ARG A 414 15.43 4.68 29.41
C ARG A 414 14.41 3.93 30.26
N ARG A 415 13.96 4.54 31.36
CA ARG A 415 12.90 4.01 32.23
C ARG A 415 11.56 3.95 31.48
N LEU A 416 11.19 5.02 30.77
CA LEU A 416 9.98 5.08 29.96
C LEU A 416 9.97 3.98 28.88
N LYS A 417 11.08 3.81 28.17
CA LYS A 417 11.25 2.76 27.16
C LYS A 417 11.03 1.37 27.77
N THR A 418 11.55 1.11 28.96
CA THR A 418 11.41 -0.19 29.65
C THR A 418 9.96 -0.49 30.03
N GLU A 419 9.26 0.50 30.60
CA GLU A 419 7.85 0.34 30.99
C GLU A 419 6.91 0.21 29.78
N ILE A 420 7.19 0.92 28.67
CA ILE A 420 6.48 0.73 27.40
C ILE A 420 6.60 -0.72 26.92
N HIS A 421 7.81 -1.28 26.89
CA HIS A 421 8.03 -2.67 26.46
C HIS A 421 7.36 -3.69 27.38
N LYS A 422 7.31 -3.41 28.69
CA LYS A 422 6.66 -4.27 29.68
C LYS A 422 5.14 -4.26 29.51
N HIS A 423 4.55 -3.08 29.28
CA HIS A 423 3.13 -2.90 29.02
C HIS A 423 2.66 -3.68 27.78
N PHE A 424 3.34 -3.51 26.65
CA PHE A 424 2.97 -4.23 25.42
C PHE A 424 3.09 -5.76 25.56
N ARG A 425 4.08 -6.26 26.30
CA ARG A 425 4.19 -7.71 26.59
C ARG A 425 3.00 -8.24 27.40
N LYS A 426 2.54 -7.49 28.41
CA LYS A 426 1.35 -7.86 29.20
C LYS A 426 0.07 -7.89 28.35
N MET A 427 -0.14 -6.88 27.51
CA MET A 427 -1.32 -6.82 26.61
C MET A 427 -1.36 -8.03 25.66
N VAL A 428 -0.22 -8.44 25.10
CA VAL A 428 -0.13 -9.61 24.23
C VAL A 428 -0.50 -10.89 24.99
N GLN A 429 -0.04 -11.04 26.22
CA GLN A 429 -0.32 -12.22 27.05
C GLN A 429 -1.79 -12.31 27.47
N ALA A 430 -2.39 -11.20 27.92
CA ALA A 430 -3.80 -11.14 28.29
C ALA A 430 -4.73 -11.51 27.12
N ARG A 431 -4.35 -11.12 25.90
CA ARG A 431 -5.08 -11.49 24.67
C ARG A 431 -4.99 -13.00 24.37
N LYS A 432 -3.81 -13.60 24.53
CA LYS A 432 -3.63 -15.07 24.35
C LYS A 432 -4.51 -15.86 25.33
N GLU A 433 -4.58 -15.43 26.59
CA GLU A 433 -5.38 -16.08 27.62
C GLU A 433 -6.90 -15.92 27.42
N ARG A 434 -7.35 -14.77 26.89
CA ARG A 434 -8.74 -14.56 26.50
C ARG A 434 -9.13 -15.47 25.34
N ASN A 435 -8.29 -15.54 24.31
CA ASN A 435 -8.49 -16.45 23.19
C ASN A 435 -8.51 -17.92 23.63
N ALA A 436 -7.72 -18.29 24.66
CA ALA A 436 -7.75 -19.63 25.23
C ALA A 436 -9.03 -19.95 26.03
N ARG A 437 -9.65 -18.94 26.70
CA ARG A 437 -10.87 -19.12 27.50
C ARG A 437 -12.15 -19.29 26.67
N CYS A 438 -12.23 -18.69 25.47
CA CYS A 438 -13.36 -18.91 24.57
C CYS A 438 -13.42 -20.34 23.98
N ARG A 439 -12.33 -21.11 23.99
CA ARG A 439 -12.22 -22.43 23.30
C ARG A 439 -13.03 -23.61 23.89
N ARG A 440 -14.05 -23.40 24.75
CA ARG A 440 -14.69 -24.50 25.54
C ARG A 440 -16.10 -24.96 25.11
N SER A 441 -16.75 -24.47 24.04
CA SER A 441 -18.03 -25.05 23.52
C SER A 441 -17.87 -25.70 22.13
N THR A 442 -17.41 -26.95 22.13
CA THR A 442 -16.63 -27.60 21.06
C THR A 442 -17.34 -28.06 19.77
N HIS A 443 -18.65 -27.86 19.61
CA HIS A 443 -19.37 -28.47 18.47
C HIS A 443 -19.57 -27.57 17.27
N PHE A 444 -19.67 -26.25 17.47
CA PHE A 444 -19.91 -25.28 16.39
C PHE A 444 -18.68 -24.42 16.08
N TYR A 445 -17.61 -24.47 16.88
CA TYR A 445 -16.41 -23.64 16.64
C TYR A 445 -15.76 -23.88 15.29
N THR A 446 -15.68 -25.14 14.83
CA THR A 446 -15.12 -25.42 13.51
C THR A 446 -15.90 -24.67 12.44
N ALA A 447 -17.23 -24.74 12.46
CA ALA A 447 -18.10 -24.01 11.54
C ALA A 447 -17.98 -22.48 11.67
N ILE A 448 -17.87 -21.97 12.91
CA ILE A 448 -17.68 -20.54 13.21
C ILE A 448 -16.34 -20.05 12.68
N ASP A 449 -15.28 -20.85 12.84
CA ASP A 449 -13.95 -20.57 12.33
C ASP A 449 -13.99 -20.60 10.80
N THR A 450 -14.66 -21.58 10.17
CA THR A 450 -14.75 -21.65 8.71
C THR A 450 -15.50 -20.47 8.10
N PHE A 451 -16.65 -20.05 8.62
CA PHE A 451 -17.28 -18.85 8.06
C PHE A 451 -16.51 -17.57 8.46
N SER A 452 -15.76 -17.58 9.56
CA SER A 452 -14.85 -16.47 9.88
C SER A 452 -13.69 -16.35 8.89
N GLU A 453 -13.32 -17.44 8.18
CA GLU A 453 -12.39 -17.38 7.04
C GLU A 453 -12.94 -16.44 5.96
N VAL A 454 -14.26 -16.39 5.74
CA VAL A 454 -14.91 -15.45 4.79
C VAL A 454 -14.50 -14.01 5.08
N LEU A 455 -14.31 -13.65 6.36
CA LEU A 455 -13.89 -12.30 6.72
C LEU A 455 -12.39 -12.05 6.48
N ARG A 456 -11.57 -13.11 6.45
CA ARG A 456 -10.13 -13.06 6.21
C ARG A 456 -9.80 -13.09 4.73
N GLU A 457 -10.64 -13.74 3.93
CA GLU A 457 -10.41 -13.90 2.51
C GLU A 457 -10.45 -12.56 1.76
N ALA A 458 -9.50 -12.39 0.84
CA ALA A 458 -9.29 -11.13 0.14
C ALA A 458 -10.15 -10.98 -1.13
N THR A 459 -10.55 -12.09 -1.75
CA THR A 459 -11.24 -12.09 -3.04
C THR A 459 -12.68 -12.59 -2.91
N PRO A 460 -13.62 -12.09 -3.72
CA PRO A 460 -15.01 -12.56 -3.71
C PRO A 460 -15.13 -14.08 -3.88
N LEU A 461 -14.34 -14.68 -4.78
CA LEU A 461 -14.36 -16.13 -5.01
C LEU A 461 -13.90 -16.92 -3.78
N ARG A 462 -12.83 -16.50 -3.11
CA ARG A 462 -12.35 -17.18 -1.90
C ARG A 462 -13.34 -17.08 -0.75
N LYS A 463 -14.00 -15.92 -0.63
CA LYS A 463 -15.09 -15.73 0.34
C LYS A 463 -16.26 -16.68 0.06
N LEU A 464 -16.66 -16.84 -1.20
CA LEU A 464 -17.69 -17.82 -1.60
C LEU A 464 -17.25 -19.26 -1.33
N GLN A 465 -16.00 -19.60 -1.60
CA GLN A 465 -15.43 -20.92 -1.26
C GLN A 465 -15.46 -21.18 0.25
N ALA A 466 -15.11 -20.18 1.07
CA ALA A 466 -15.17 -20.28 2.53
C ALA A 466 -16.61 -20.45 3.04
N LEU A 467 -17.60 -19.76 2.43
CA LEU A 467 -19.02 -19.98 2.74
C LEU A 467 -19.46 -21.41 2.41
N SER A 468 -19.14 -21.91 1.21
CA SER A 468 -19.47 -23.28 0.80
C SER A 468 -18.79 -24.32 1.68
N LYS A 469 -17.51 -24.10 2.04
CA LYS A 469 -16.76 -24.94 2.98
C LYS A 469 -17.43 -24.96 4.35
N SER A 470 -17.82 -23.79 4.89
CA SER A 470 -18.52 -23.72 6.17
C SER A 470 -19.81 -24.53 6.20
N LEU A 471 -20.62 -24.49 5.14
CA LEU A 471 -21.84 -25.31 5.07
C LEU A 471 -21.53 -26.82 5.02
N ARG A 472 -20.47 -27.22 4.33
CA ARG A 472 -20.01 -28.63 4.31
C ARG A 472 -19.58 -29.07 5.71
N ASP A 473 -18.80 -28.24 6.41
CA ASP A 473 -18.33 -28.54 7.77
C ASP A 473 -19.51 -28.66 8.75
N ILE A 474 -20.52 -27.78 8.64
CA ILE A 474 -21.74 -27.87 9.46
C ILE A 474 -22.46 -29.20 9.19
N ASN A 475 -22.64 -29.56 7.91
CA ASN A 475 -23.33 -30.77 7.52
C ASN A 475 -22.60 -32.03 8.00
N GLU A 476 -21.28 -32.09 7.81
CA GLU A 476 -20.45 -33.19 8.27
C GLU A 476 -20.52 -33.32 9.79
N ARG A 477 -20.40 -32.20 10.51
CA ARG A 477 -20.38 -32.23 11.97
C ARG A 477 -21.71 -32.64 12.58
N VAL A 478 -22.82 -32.23 11.98
CA VAL A 478 -24.15 -32.66 12.42
C VAL A 478 -24.40 -34.12 12.08
N GLY A 479 -23.93 -34.60 10.91
CA GLY A 479 -23.96 -36.02 10.57
C GLY A 479 -23.19 -36.88 11.59
N GLN A 480 -22.02 -36.43 12.01
CA GLN A 480 -21.24 -37.07 13.09
C GLN A 480 -22.01 -37.08 14.41
N LEU A 481 -22.67 -35.97 14.78
CA LEU A 481 -23.47 -35.89 16.01
C LEU A 481 -24.67 -36.85 16.01
N ARG A 482 -25.39 -36.94 14.88
CA ARG A 482 -26.50 -37.90 14.69
C ARG A 482 -26.02 -39.34 14.85
N THR A 483 -24.87 -39.66 14.25
CA THR A 483 -24.24 -40.98 14.37
C THR A 483 -23.92 -41.33 15.82
N VAL A 484 -23.36 -40.39 16.59
CA VAL A 484 -23.06 -40.58 18.03
C VAL A 484 -24.33 -40.78 18.85
N GLN A 485 -25.45 -40.18 18.43
CA GLN A 485 -26.76 -40.32 19.07
C GLN A 485 -27.52 -41.58 18.64
N GLY A 486 -26.96 -42.39 17.72
CA GLY A 486 -27.61 -43.60 17.20
C GLY A 486 -28.68 -43.33 16.15
N GLU A 487 -28.71 -42.12 15.57
CA GLU A 487 -29.55 -41.77 14.43
C GLU A 487 -28.81 -41.98 13.11
N ASP A 488 -29.55 -42.23 12.03
CA ASP A 488 -28.97 -42.38 10.69
C ASP A 488 -28.28 -41.08 10.24
N SER A 489 -27.05 -41.19 9.72
CA SER A 489 -26.24 -40.09 9.19
C SER A 489 -26.75 -39.62 7.82
N HIS A 490 -28.01 -39.20 7.75
CA HIS A 490 -28.53 -38.55 6.56
C HIS A 490 -28.04 -37.09 6.50
N PRO A 491 -27.60 -36.62 5.32
CA PRO A 491 -27.22 -35.23 5.13
C PRO A 491 -28.38 -34.31 5.47
N LEU A 492 -28.06 -33.13 6.00
CA LEU A 492 -29.06 -32.14 6.38
C LEU A 492 -29.89 -31.71 5.16
N GLY A 493 -31.21 -31.70 5.34
CA GLY A 493 -32.10 -31.02 4.41
C GLY A 493 -31.83 -29.51 4.44
N CYS A 494 -32.32 -28.81 3.42
CA CYS A 494 -32.18 -27.36 3.32
C CYS A 494 -32.75 -26.64 4.56
N ASP A 495 -33.93 -27.06 5.05
CA ASP A 495 -34.58 -26.43 6.21
C ASP A 495 -33.80 -26.64 7.51
N ASP A 496 -33.24 -27.84 7.71
CA ASP A 496 -32.40 -28.16 8.86
C ASP A 496 -31.10 -27.36 8.83
N LEU A 497 -30.47 -27.25 7.65
CA LEU A 497 -29.21 -26.53 7.47
C LEU A 497 -29.36 -25.05 7.78
N VAL A 498 -30.40 -24.37 7.28
CA VAL A 498 -30.65 -22.96 7.63
C VAL A 498 -30.87 -22.81 9.13
N THR A 499 -31.65 -23.71 9.75
CA THR A 499 -31.95 -23.64 11.19
C THR A 499 -30.69 -23.79 12.04
N ILE A 500 -29.81 -24.74 11.69
CA ILE A 500 -28.54 -24.94 12.38
C ILE A 500 -27.60 -23.77 12.11
N LEU A 501 -27.60 -23.22 10.89
CA LEU A 501 -26.83 -22.03 10.56
C LEU A 501 -27.28 -20.81 11.40
N MET A 502 -28.58 -20.63 11.63
CA MET A 502 -29.08 -19.58 12.54
C MET A 502 -28.55 -19.76 13.96
N LEU A 503 -28.52 -20.99 14.48
CA LEU A 503 -27.95 -21.29 15.79
C LEU A 503 -26.44 -20.99 15.84
N VAL A 504 -25.70 -21.39 14.80
CA VAL A 504 -24.27 -21.08 14.65
C VAL A 504 -24.03 -19.57 14.65
N LEU A 505 -24.86 -18.79 13.94
CA LEU A 505 -24.77 -17.33 13.90
C LEU A 505 -25.16 -16.69 15.24
N LEU A 506 -26.14 -17.23 15.97
CA LEU A 506 -26.54 -16.75 17.30
C LEU A 506 -25.46 -16.99 18.36
N GLU A 507 -24.78 -18.14 18.29
CA GLU A 507 -23.65 -18.48 19.16
C GLU A 507 -22.36 -17.75 18.79
N SER A 508 -22.33 -17.10 17.61
CA SER A 508 -21.17 -16.36 17.12
C SER A 508 -21.06 -14.97 17.74
N HIS A 509 -19.83 -14.47 17.81
CA HIS A 509 -19.57 -13.12 18.29
C HIS A 509 -20.27 -12.08 17.41
N ILE A 510 -21.11 -11.22 18.01
CA ILE A 510 -21.97 -10.26 17.30
C ILE A 510 -21.21 -9.42 16.25
N PRO A 511 -20.03 -8.83 16.54
CA PRO A 511 -19.21 -8.15 15.53
C PRO A 511 -18.82 -9.00 14.32
N THR A 512 -18.61 -10.31 14.50
CA THR A 512 -18.30 -11.24 13.41
C THR A 512 -19.52 -11.43 12.52
N VAL A 513 -20.71 -11.61 13.11
CA VAL A 513 -21.98 -11.75 12.38
C VAL A 513 -22.35 -10.47 11.62
N LEU A 514 -22.17 -9.29 12.24
CA LEU A 514 -22.37 -8.00 11.58
C LEU A 514 -21.39 -7.80 10.41
N SER A 515 -20.13 -8.19 10.59
CA SER A 515 -19.13 -8.13 9.52
C SER A 515 -19.49 -9.08 8.39
N LEU A 516 -19.93 -10.30 8.72
CA LEU A 516 -20.39 -11.29 7.74
C LEU A 516 -21.55 -10.75 6.92
N TYR A 517 -22.54 -10.11 7.55
CA TYR A 517 -23.65 -9.46 6.84
C TYR A 517 -23.15 -8.46 5.78
N THR A 518 -22.19 -7.59 6.14
CA THR A 518 -21.61 -6.65 5.16
C THR A 518 -20.87 -7.35 4.02
N GLN A 519 -20.17 -8.46 4.31
CA GLN A 519 -19.48 -9.23 3.28
C GLN A 519 -20.47 -9.93 2.35
N LEU A 520 -21.58 -10.46 2.86
CA LEU A 520 -22.58 -11.13 2.03
C LEU A 520 -23.28 -10.16 1.08
N ARG A 521 -23.55 -8.92 1.51
CA ARG A 521 -24.05 -7.85 0.62
C ARG A 521 -23.03 -7.47 -0.45
N LEU A 522 -21.77 -7.34 -0.05
CA LEU A 522 -20.69 -7.08 -1.00
C LEU A 522 -20.54 -8.22 -2.02
N LEU A 523 -20.70 -9.47 -1.59
CA LEU A 523 -20.66 -10.63 -2.47
C LEU A 523 -21.86 -10.66 -3.41
N GLU A 524 -23.06 -10.33 -2.96
CA GLU A 524 -24.25 -10.19 -3.82
C GLU A 524 -24.00 -9.21 -4.98
N ASP A 525 -23.38 -8.07 -4.70
CA ASP A 525 -23.09 -7.03 -5.70
C ASP A 525 -21.89 -7.34 -6.61
N LEU A 526 -20.88 -8.05 -6.09
CA LEU A 526 -19.61 -8.30 -6.81
C LEU A 526 -19.51 -9.70 -7.41
N MET A 527 -20.43 -10.60 -7.07
CA MET A 527 -20.42 -11.95 -7.60
C MET A 527 -20.69 -11.90 -9.10
N ALA A 528 -19.82 -12.57 -9.86
CA ALA A 528 -20.03 -12.68 -11.29
C ALA A 528 -21.28 -13.54 -11.56
N PRO A 529 -22.11 -13.23 -12.57
CA PRO A 529 -23.36 -13.95 -12.82
C PRO A 529 -23.21 -15.47 -12.98
N PHE A 530 -22.03 -15.93 -13.42
CA PHE A 530 -21.74 -17.36 -13.58
C PHE A 530 -21.54 -18.12 -12.26
N LEU A 531 -21.44 -17.42 -11.12
CA LEU A 531 -21.33 -17.99 -9.77
C LEU A 531 -22.67 -17.96 -9.02
N GLU A 532 -23.71 -17.32 -9.59
CA GLU A 532 -25.07 -17.30 -9.01
C GLU A 532 -25.69 -18.69 -8.99
N THR A 533 -25.31 -19.55 -9.93
CA THR A 533 -25.73 -20.95 -10.00
C THR A 533 -24.67 -21.87 -9.42
N GLY A 534 -25.09 -22.94 -8.74
CA GLY A 534 -24.21 -23.94 -8.12
C GLY A 534 -23.98 -23.76 -6.62
N CYS A 535 -22.95 -24.41 -6.08
CA CYS A 535 -22.72 -24.54 -4.63
C CYS A 535 -22.35 -23.20 -3.95
N HIS A 536 -21.73 -22.26 -4.66
CA HIS A 536 -21.37 -20.95 -4.15
C HIS A 536 -22.57 -20.01 -4.04
N GLY A 537 -23.38 -19.92 -5.10
CA GLY A 537 -24.65 -19.20 -5.07
C GLY A 537 -25.60 -19.76 -4.02
N TYR A 538 -25.72 -21.09 -3.94
CA TYR A 538 -26.49 -21.76 -2.87
C TYR A 538 -26.01 -21.36 -1.49
N ALA A 539 -24.70 -21.42 -1.22
CA ALA A 539 -24.15 -21.06 0.08
C ALA A 539 -24.43 -19.60 0.45
N LEU A 540 -24.23 -18.67 -0.48
CA LEU A 540 -24.53 -17.25 -0.28
C LEU A 540 -26.00 -17.03 0.14
N VAL A 541 -26.94 -17.66 -0.59
CA VAL A 541 -28.38 -17.57 -0.30
C VAL A 541 -28.72 -18.13 1.07
N GLN A 542 -28.16 -19.27 1.48
CA GLN A 542 -28.39 -19.88 2.79
C GLN A 542 -27.99 -18.94 3.93
N PHE A 543 -26.81 -18.33 3.85
CA PHE A 543 -26.33 -17.36 4.84
C PHE A 543 -27.17 -16.08 4.86
N GLN A 544 -27.59 -15.57 3.68
CA GLN A 544 -28.47 -14.40 3.59
C GLN A 544 -29.85 -14.68 4.21
N MET A 545 -30.45 -15.83 3.92
CA MET A 545 -31.74 -16.26 4.48
C MET A 545 -31.67 -16.36 6.01
N ALA A 546 -30.63 -17.00 6.55
CA ALA A 546 -30.44 -17.13 8.00
C ALA A 546 -30.34 -15.76 8.68
N LEU A 547 -29.55 -14.82 8.12
CA LEU A 547 -29.41 -13.48 8.67
C LEU A 547 -30.67 -12.63 8.53
N GLN A 548 -31.36 -12.70 7.40
CA GLN A 548 -32.60 -11.97 7.17
C GLN A 548 -33.70 -12.43 8.14
N TYR A 549 -33.77 -13.74 8.41
CA TYR A 549 -34.69 -14.26 9.41
C TYR A 549 -34.36 -13.72 10.80
N LEU A 550 -33.09 -13.81 11.23
CA LEU A 550 -32.65 -13.28 12.53
C LEU A 550 -32.96 -11.78 12.67
N GLN A 551 -32.74 -10.99 11.61
CA GLN A 551 -33.07 -9.56 11.57
C GLN A 551 -34.57 -9.30 11.71
N SER A 552 -35.43 -10.13 11.14
CA SER A 552 -36.89 -9.97 11.22
C SER A 552 -37.48 -10.25 12.61
N LYS A 553 -36.69 -10.87 13.50
CA LYS A 553 -37.09 -11.26 14.86
C LYS A 553 -36.55 -10.33 15.95
N VAL A 554 -35.65 -9.41 15.58
CA VAL A 554 -35.17 -8.28 16.41
C VAL A 554 -36.04 -7.07 16.11
#